data_AF-A0A920BHL2-F1
#
_entry.id   AF-A0A920BHL2-F1
#
_cell.length_a   1.000
_cell.length_b   1.000
_cell.length_c   1.000
_cell.angle_alpha   90.00
_cell.angle_beta   90.00
_cell.angle_gamma   90.00
#
_symmetry.space_group_name_H-M   'P 1'
#
loop_
_entity.id
_entity.type
_entity.pdbx_description
1 polymer ?
#
loop_
_entity_poly.entity_id
_entity_poly.type
_entity_poly.pdbx_seq_one_letter_code
_entity_poly.pdbx_strand_id
1 'polypeptide(L)' 'MMKSILLVHGAWHGAWCWNLVEKELKNKGVDVRSLNLPFTGVNDDIASVSNALKEY' A
#
# COMPACT_ATOMS: atom_id res chain seq x y z
N MET A 1 15.40 -12.16 7.13
CA MET A 1 14.14 -11.98 6.37
C MET A 1 14.21 -10.69 5.61
N MET A 2 13.72 -10.67 4.37
CA MET A 2 13.59 -9.45 3.58
C MET A 2 12.37 -8.67 4.09
N LYS A 3 12.48 -7.35 4.28
CA LYS A 3 11.36 -6.52 4.73
C LYS A 3 10.62 -5.99 3.51
N SER A 4 9.30 -6.15 3.50
CA SER A 4 8.43 -5.62 2.45
C SER A 4 7.87 -4.25 2.85
N ILE A 5 7.58 -3.41 1.86
CA ILE A 5 7.00 -2.07 2.06
C ILE A 5 5.55 -2.05 1.56
N LEU A 6 4.64 -1.54 2.39
CA LEU A 6 3.26 -1.24 2.00
C LEU A 6 3.07 0.27 1.89
N LEU A 7 2.71 0.74 0.70
CA LEU A 7 2.39 2.14 0.45
C LEU A 7 0.89 2.37 0.60
N VAL A 8 0.51 3.24 1.53
CA VAL A 8 -0.88 3.63 1.79
C VAL A 8 -1.05 5.08 1.36
N HIS A 9 -2.05 5.37 0.54
CA HIS A 9 -2.30 6.72 0.04
C HIS A 9 -3.02 7.60 1.07
N GLY A 10 -2.98 8.91 0.86
CA GLY A 10 -3.76 9.88 1.64
C GLY A 10 -5.20 10.04 1.13
N ALA A 11 -5.94 10.96 1.76
CA ALA A 11 -7.29 11.29 1.32
C ALA A 11 -7.33 11.71 -0.16
N TRP A 12 -8.41 11.32 -0.85
CA TRP A 12 -8.73 11.71 -2.24
C TRP A 12 -7.75 11.19 -3.31
N HIS A 13 -6.98 10.16 -2.97
CA HIS A 13 -6.06 9.48 -3.89
C HIS A 13 -6.47 8.02 -4.06
N GLY A 14 -5.60 7.23 -4.67
CA GLY A 14 -5.69 5.77 -4.68
C GLY A 14 -4.26 5.23 -4.75
N ALA A 15 -4.12 3.91 -4.81
CA ALA A 15 -2.84 3.24 -5.01
C ALA A 15 -2.04 3.85 -6.19
N TRP A 16 -2.75 4.32 -7.22
CA TRP A 16 -2.19 4.96 -8.40
C TRP A 16 -1.23 6.12 -8.12
N CYS A 17 -1.37 6.84 -6.99
CA CYS A 17 -0.48 7.96 -6.68
C CYS A 17 0.97 7.51 -6.42
N TRP A 18 1.15 6.22 -6.13
CA TRP A 18 2.45 5.61 -5.89
C TRP A 18 3.06 4.92 -7.10
N ASN A 19 2.41 4.89 -8.27
CA ASN A 19 2.87 4.11 -9.42
C ASN A 19 4.35 4.34 -9.79
N LEU A 20 4.81 5.59 -9.79
CA LEU A 20 6.20 5.92 -10.10
C LEU A 20 7.15 5.49 -8.96
N VAL A 21 6.76 5.70 -7.71
CA VAL A 21 7.57 5.32 -6.54
C VAL A 21 7.69 3.80 -6.42
N GLU A 22 6.59 3.08 -6.57
CA GLU A 22 6.54 1.63 -6.54
C GLU A 22 7.40 1.03 -7.65
N LYS A 23 7.34 1.58 -8.86
CA LYS A 23 8.20 1.17 -9.99
C LYS A 23 9.67 1.32 -9.66
N GLU A 24 10.10 2.48 -9.16
CA GLU A 24 11.51 2.74 -8.84
C GLU A 24 12.03 1.88 -7.68
N LEU A 25 11.20 1.61 -6.67
CA LEU A 25 11.54 0.71 -5.58
C LEU A 25 11.67 -0.74 -6.06
N LYS A 26 10.75 -1.22 -6.90
CA LYS A 26 10.85 -2.55 -7.54
C LYS A 26 12.11 -2.69 -8.38
N ASN A 27 12.47 -1.67 -9.17
CA ASN A 27 13.72 -1.66 -9.96
C ASN A 27 14.98 -1.78 -9.08
N LYS A 28 14.92 -1.34 -7.82
CA LYS A 28 15.99 -1.47 -6.83
C LYS A 28 15.95 -2.81 -6.07
N GLY A 29 15.05 -3.73 -6.44
CA GLY A 29 14.89 -5.03 -5.79
C GLY A 29 14.14 -4.98 -4.45
N VAL A 30 13.45 -3.88 -4.15
CA VAL A 30 12.62 -3.79 -2.94
C VAL A 30 11.28 -4.48 -3.19
N ASP A 31 10.89 -5.37 -2.29
CA ASP A 31 9.54 -5.91 -2.28
C ASP A 31 8.57 -4.84 -1.76
N VAL A 32 7.71 -4.34 -2.63
CA VAL A 32 6.82 -3.22 -2.37
C VAL A 32 5.50 -3.39 -3.12
N ARG A 33 4.41 -2.95 -2.48
CA ARG A 33 3.10 -2.81 -3.11
C ARG A 33 2.37 -1.58 -2.60
N SER A 34 1.37 -1.13 -3.35
CA SER A 34 0.42 -0.09 -2.94
C SER A 34 -0.98 -0.66 -2.70
N LEU A 35 -1.74 -0.04 -1.79
CA LEU A 35 -3.10 -0.45 -1.39
C LEU A 35 -4.12 0.63 -1.79
N ASN A 36 -5.31 0.23 -2.24
CA ASN A 36 -6.47 1.13 -2.32
C ASN A 36 -7.30 1.02 -1.03
N LEU A 37 -7.54 2.16 -0.38
CA LEU A 37 -8.48 2.26 0.73
C LEU A 37 -9.92 2.36 0.22
N PRO A 38 -10.91 1.85 0.97
CA PRO A 38 -12.30 1.78 0.54
C PRO A 38 -13.06 3.11 0.58
N PHE A 39 -12.58 4.13 1.30
CA PHE A 39 -13.25 5.42 1.48
C PHE A 39 -14.63 5.36 2.15
N THR A 40 -14.92 4.29 2.88
CA THR A 40 -16.20 4.08 3.57
C THR A 40 -16.16 4.46 5.05
N GLY A 41 -14.96 4.61 5.63
CA GLY A 41 -14.75 5.09 6.99
C GLY A 41 -13.46 4.56 7.61
N VAL A 42 -13.03 5.15 8.74
CA VAL A 42 -11.75 4.83 9.38
C VAL A 42 -11.62 3.37 9.80
N ASN A 43 -12.71 2.73 10.24
CA ASN A 43 -12.69 1.32 10.63
C ASN A 43 -12.44 0.39 9.44
N ASP A 44 -13.01 0.72 8.28
CA ASP A 44 -12.82 -0.05 7.06
C ASP A 44 -11.41 0.17 6.50
N ASP A 45 -10.87 1.38 6.57
CA ASP A 45 -9.48 1.67 6.19
C ASP A 45 -8.49 0.89 7.07
N ILE A 46 -8.71 0.86 8.39
CA ILE A 46 -7.91 0.06 9.34
C ILE A 46 -8.01 -1.43 8.99
N ALA A 47 -9.21 -1.94 8.70
CA ALA A 47 -9.41 -3.33 8.34
C ALA A 47 -8.67 -3.69 7.05
N SER A 48 -8.74 -2.84 6.02
CA SER A 48 -8.03 -3.01 4.75
C SER A 48 -6.51 -3.08 4.96
N VAL A 49 -5.92 -2.15 5.72
CA VAL A 49 -4.48 -2.17 6.00
C VAL A 49 -4.10 -3.40 6.84
N SER A 50 -4.90 -3.74 7.86
CA SER A 50 -4.63 -4.89 8.72
C SER A 50 -4.69 -6.21 7.97
N ASN A 51 -5.65 -6.36 7.04
CA ASN A 51 -5.76 -7.56 6.21
C ASN A 51 -4.60 -7.65 5.23
N ALA A 52 -4.24 -6.54 4.60
CA ALA A 52 -3.07 -6.47 3.74
C ALA A 52 -1.82 -6.96 4.50
N LEU A 53 -1.57 -6.48 5.72
CA LEU A 53 -0.39 -6.90 6.51
C LEU A 53 -0.34 -8.41 6.83
N LYS A 54 -1.48 -9.12 6.86
CA LYS A 54 -1.55 -10.57 7.12
C LYS A 54 -1.25 -11.43 5.89
N GLU A 55 -1.33 -10.85 4.69
CA GLU A 55 -1.04 -11.53 3.42
C GLU A 55 0.47 -11.67 3.16
N TYR A 56 1.31 -11.19 4.09
CA TYR A 56 2.77 -11.27 4.10
C TYR A 56 3.25 -12.16 5.24
#